data_AF-A0A922P158-F1
#
_entry.id   AF-A0A922P158-F1
#
_cell.length_a   1.000
_cell.length_b   1.000
_cell.length_c   1.000
_cell.angle_alpha   90.00
_cell.angle_beta   90.00
_cell.angle_gamma   90.00
#
_symmetry.space_group_name_H-M   'P 1'
#
loop_
_entity.id
_entity.type
_entity.pdbx_description
1 polymer ?
#
loop_
_entity_poly.entity_id
_entity_poly.type
_entity_poly.pdbx_seq_one_letter_code
_entity_poly.pdbx_strand_id
1 'polypeptide(L)'
;MQEELQIYRLVPIASPDDPHWENRPPQGEVIVRARSTGDARLVANSAELDFTDVDALPAEGTSTDMASPFRSEKLYTVILDDSGKYPNAGERGVVEGQVRVDTIVSTQLD
;
A
#
# COMPACT_ATOMS: atom_id res chain seq x y z
N MET A 1 0.88 23.85 -12.25
CA MET A 1 1.53 22.69 -12.89
C MET A 1 1.04 21.47 -12.16
N GLN A 2 0.36 20.54 -12.84
CA GLN A 2 0.11 19.22 -12.25
C GLN A 2 1.45 18.48 -12.25
N GLU A 3 1.84 17.89 -11.12
CA GLU A 3 3.05 17.08 -11.05
C GLU A 3 2.88 15.86 -11.96
N GLU A 4 3.84 15.61 -12.86
CA GLU A 4 3.89 14.39 -13.66
C GLU A 4 4.38 13.25 -12.77
N LEU A 5 3.42 12.54 -12.17
CA LEU A 5 3.70 11.38 -11.32
C LEU A 5 3.66 10.09 -12.14
N GLN A 6 4.17 9.02 -11.55
CA GLN A 6 4.16 7.70 -12.15
C GLN A 6 3.32 6.75 -11.30
N ILE A 7 2.83 5.69 -11.95
CA ILE A 7 2.05 4.64 -11.29
C ILE A 7 2.98 3.50 -10.94
N TYR A 8 2.90 3.05 -9.69
CA TYR A 8 3.70 1.97 -9.16
C TYR A 8 2.81 0.92 -8.51
N ARG A 9 3.19 -0.35 -8.64
CA ARG A 9 2.52 -1.50 -8.04
C ARG A 9 3.42 -2.10 -6.98
N LEU A 10 2.90 -2.17 -5.77
CA LEU A 10 3.50 -2.91 -4.67
C LEU A 10 2.88 -4.30 -4.68
N VAL A 11 3.67 -5.29 -5.08
CA VAL A 11 3.22 -6.68 -5.22
C VAL A 11 3.87 -7.51 -4.11
N PRO A 12 3.10 -8.29 -3.33
CA PRO A 12 3.68 -9.18 -2.35
C PRO A 12 4.44 -10.30 -3.07
N ILE A 13 5.68 -10.53 -2.66
CA ILE A 13 6.56 -11.56 -3.23
C ILE A 13 6.86 -12.69 -2.23
N ALA A 14 6.60 -12.46 -0.95
CA ALA A 14 6.72 -13.47 0.08
C ALA A 14 5.47 -14.35 0.16
N SER A 15 5.66 -15.62 0.53
CA SER A 15 4.57 -16.56 0.81
C SER A 15 3.66 -16.00 1.91
N PRO A 16 2.33 -16.22 1.92
CA PRO A 16 1.46 -15.75 3.01
C PRO A 16 1.86 -16.29 4.40
N ASP A 17 2.53 -17.44 4.44
CA ASP A 17 3.06 -18.06 5.67
C ASP A 17 4.52 -17.64 5.99
N ASP A 18 5.08 -16.66 5.29
CA ASP A 18 6.46 -16.21 5.53
C ASP A 18 6.60 -15.58 6.93
N PRO A 19 7.58 -16.00 7.75
CA PRO A 19 7.74 -15.47 9.10
C PRO A 19 8.07 -13.97 9.14
N HIS A 20 8.55 -13.37 8.05
CA HIS A 20 8.78 -11.92 7.97
C HIS A 20 7.48 -11.10 7.95
N TRP A 21 6.32 -11.73 7.70
CA TRP A 21 5.01 -11.09 7.90
C TRP A 21 4.69 -10.86 9.37
N GLU A 22 5.29 -11.66 10.27
CA GLU A 22 5.05 -11.63 11.70
C GLU A 22 3.54 -11.73 12.02
N ASN A 23 2.92 -10.63 12.50
CA ASN A 23 1.49 -10.54 12.78
C ASN A 23 0.70 -9.69 11.77
N ARG A 24 1.31 -9.37 10.62
CA ARG A 24 0.72 -8.55 9.56
C ARG A 24 0.58 -9.37 8.29
N PRO A 25 -0.60 -10.00 8.07
CA PRO A 25 -0.81 -10.81 6.88
C PRO A 25 -0.65 -9.97 5.59
N PRO A 26 -0.29 -10.59 4.46
CA PRO A 26 -0.13 -9.88 3.19
C PRO A 26 -1.41 -9.12 2.81
N GLN A 27 -1.26 -7.84 2.50
CA GLN A 27 -2.35 -6.94 2.15
C GLN A 27 -2.64 -6.90 0.63
N GLY A 28 -2.27 -7.97 -0.08
CA GLY A 28 -2.43 -8.04 -1.54
C GLY A 28 -1.60 -6.99 -2.28
N GLU A 29 -1.96 -6.77 -3.55
CA GLU A 29 -1.34 -5.76 -4.40
C GLU A 29 -1.90 -4.36 -4.13
N VAL A 30 -1.02 -3.35 -4.10
CA VAL A 30 -1.40 -1.93 -3.93
C VAL A 30 -0.82 -1.10 -5.06
N ILE A 31 -1.66 -0.29 -5.68
CA ILE A 31 -1.33 0.63 -6.77
C ILE A 31 -1.25 2.04 -6.20
N VAL A 32 -0.13 2.72 -6.44
CA VAL A 32 0.11 4.07 -5.95
C VAL A 32 0.60 5.00 -7.05
N ARG A 33 0.26 6.28 -6.91
CA ARG A 33 0.81 7.37 -7.70
C ARG A 33 1.91 8.05 -6.88
N ALA A 34 3.14 7.99 -7.38
CA ALA A 34 4.32 8.46 -6.66
C ALA A 34 5.40 9.00 -7.61
N ARG A 35 6.41 9.67 -7.04
CA ARG A 35 7.54 10.25 -7.80
C ARG A 35 8.64 9.24 -8.13
N SER A 36 8.75 8.17 -7.35
CA SER A 36 9.79 7.14 -7.48
C SER A 36 9.37 5.86 -6.75
N THR A 37 10.15 4.79 -6.92
CA THR A 37 9.93 3.52 -6.19
C THR A 37 10.04 3.68 -4.66
N GLY A 38 11.00 4.49 -4.19
CA GLY A 38 11.14 4.80 -2.77
C GLY A 38 9.96 5.62 -2.24
N ASP A 39 9.49 6.59 -3.03
CA ASP A 39 8.31 7.38 -2.71
C ASP A 39 7.03 6.54 -2.69
N ALA A 40 6.89 5.57 -3.61
CA ALA A 40 5.78 4.63 -3.67
C ALA A 40 5.64 3.81 -2.37
N ARG A 41 6.75 3.37 -1.78
CA ARG A 41 6.73 2.70 -0.46
C ARG A 41 6.26 3.63 0.66
N LEU A 42 6.66 4.90 0.62
CA LEU A 42 6.20 5.89 1.59
C LEU A 42 4.70 6.14 1.44
N VAL A 43 4.20 6.28 0.20
CA VAL A 43 2.76 6.44 -0.08
C VAL A 43 1.96 5.24 0.45
N ALA A 44 2.38 4.02 0.13
CA ALA A 44 1.69 2.81 0.58
C ALA A 44 1.71 2.67 2.12
N ASN A 45 2.86 2.95 2.76
CA ASN A 45 2.98 2.93 4.22
C ASN A 45 2.12 4.00 4.90
N SER A 46 2.03 5.21 4.34
CA SER A 46 1.15 6.25 4.89
C SER A 46 -0.32 5.84 4.81
N ALA A 47 -0.72 5.18 3.72
CA ALA A 47 -2.08 4.70 3.57
C ALA A 47 -2.44 3.62 4.61
N GLU A 48 -1.53 2.68 4.93
CA GLU A 48 -1.75 1.68 5.99
C GLU A 48 -2.11 2.32 7.34
N LEU A 49 -1.49 3.45 7.70
CA LEU A 49 -1.74 4.17 8.94
C LEU A 49 -3.14 4.82 8.94
N ASP A 50 -3.51 5.52 7.87
CA ASP A 50 -4.85 6.11 7.73
C ASP A 50 -5.98 5.06 7.79
N PHE A 51 -5.71 3.81 7.37
CA PHE A 51 -6.70 2.72 7.44
C PHE A 51 -6.70 1.95 8.77
N THR A 52 -5.62 2.00 9.55
CA THR A 52 -5.52 1.33 10.87
C THR A 52 -6.16 2.15 12.00
N ASP A 53 -6.29 3.48 11.82
CA ASP A 53 -6.71 4.43 12.86
C ASP A 53 -8.24 4.47 13.12
N VAL A 54 -9.06 3.63 12.47
CA VAL A 54 -10.52 3.70 12.60
C VAL A 54 -11.13 2.95 13.79
N ASP A 55 -10.39 2.08 14.51
CA ASP A 55 -10.94 1.40 15.71
C ASP A 55 -9.88 1.00 16.78
N ALA A 56 -8.62 1.41 16.66
CA ALA A 56 -7.60 1.05 17.64
C ALA A 56 -7.64 2.00 18.86
N LEU A 57 -8.17 1.51 19.99
CA LEU A 57 -7.95 2.12 21.30
C LEU A 57 -6.45 2.40 21.52
N PRO A 58 -6.05 3.49 22.19
CA PRO A 58 -4.65 3.86 22.33
C PRO A 58 -3.92 2.82 23.19
N ALA A 59 -3.29 1.85 22.53
CA ALA A 59 -2.34 0.96 23.16
C ALA A 59 -1.00 1.69 23.23
N GLU A 60 -0.75 2.31 24.37
CA GLU A 60 0.55 2.82 24.78
C GLU A 60 1.59 1.70 24.65
N GLY A 61 2.48 1.80 23.67
CA GLY A 61 3.50 0.79 23.39
C GLY A 61 4.60 1.33 22.50
N THR A 62 5.70 1.77 23.12
CA THR A 62 6.95 2.17 22.46
C THR A 62 7.63 0.96 21.80
N SER A 63 7.06 0.44 20.72
CA SER A 63 7.70 -0.61 19.91
C SER A 63 8.07 -0.05 18.54
N THR A 64 9.38 0.04 18.32
CA THR A 64 10.01 0.33 17.03
C THR A 64 9.64 -0.72 15.95
N ASP A 65 8.93 -1.78 16.33
CA ASP A 65 8.47 -2.91 15.52
C ASP A 65 7.25 -2.62 14.61
N MET A 66 6.72 -1.39 14.61
CA MET A 66 5.61 -0.97 13.72
C MET A 66 6.08 -0.58 12.30
N ALA A 67 7.14 -1.17 11.75
CA ALA A 67 7.53 -0.92 10.36
C ALA A 67 6.54 -1.61 9.39
N SER A 68 5.77 -0.85 8.61
CA SER A 68 4.83 -1.42 7.62
C SER A 68 5.52 -2.44 6.70
N PRO A 69 4.85 -3.57 6.38
CA PRO A 69 5.36 -4.56 5.42
C PRO A 69 5.71 -3.94 4.06
N PHE A 70 5.07 -2.84 3.65
CA PHE A 70 5.37 -2.14 2.39
C PHE A 70 6.78 -1.55 2.32
N ARG A 71 7.45 -1.37 3.47
CA ARG A 71 8.86 -0.95 3.51
C ARG A 71 9.83 -2.09 3.26
N SER A 72 9.41 -3.34 3.46
CA SER A 72 10.28 -4.50 3.38
C SER A 72 10.39 -4.99 1.93
N GLU A 73 11.61 -4.91 1.39
CA GLU A 73 11.91 -5.40 0.03
C GLU A 73 11.84 -6.92 -0.07
N LYS A 74 11.83 -7.62 1.07
CA LYS A 74 11.64 -9.08 1.14
C LYS A 74 10.18 -9.48 1.03
N LEU A 75 9.26 -8.60 1.43
CA LEU A 75 7.83 -8.86 1.44
C LEU A 75 7.16 -8.29 0.19
N TYR A 76 7.57 -7.08 -0.22
CA TYR A 76 7.00 -6.35 -1.33
C TYR A 76 8.05 -5.91 -2.34
N THR A 77 7.75 -6.18 -3.61
CA THR A 77 8.46 -5.55 -4.74
C THR A 77 7.67 -4.34 -5.25
N VAL A 78 8.38 -3.35 -5.76
CA VAL A 78 7.78 -2.15 -6.36
C VAL A 78 8.09 -2.15 -7.86
N ILE A 79 7.04 -2.15 -8.67
CA ILE A 79 7.14 -2.24 -10.12
C ILE A 79 6.49 -0.99 -10.72
N LEU A 80 7.13 -0.37 -11.72
CA LEU A 80 6.49 0.70 -12.49
C LEU A 80 5.36 0.09 -13.33
N ASP A 81 4.16 0.67 -13.25
CA ASP A 81 3.05 0.30 -14.13
C ASP A 81 3.03 1.24 -15.34
N ASP A 82 3.50 0.74 -16.49
CA ASP A 82 3.43 1.43 -17.77
C ASP A 82 2.24 0.97 -18.63
N SER A 83 1.31 0.18 -18.06
CA SER A 83 0.17 -0.39 -18.78
C SER A 83 -0.83 0.66 -19.30
N GLY A 84 -0.80 1.86 -18.75
CA GLY A 84 -1.76 2.93 -19.05
C GLY A 84 -3.14 2.73 -18.44
N LYS A 85 -3.33 1.71 -17.58
CA LYS A 85 -4.60 1.44 -16.89
C LYS A 85 -5.02 2.61 -15.98
N TYR A 86 -4.07 3.29 -15.36
CA TYR A 86 -4.32 4.40 -14.44
C TYR A 86 -3.71 5.71 -14.96
N PRO A 87 -4.39 6.86 -14.75
CA PRO A 87 -3.85 8.14 -15.17
C PRO A 87 -2.69 8.59 -14.29
N ASN A 88 -1.57 8.93 -14.93
CA ASN A 88 -0.41 9.60 -14.31
C ASN A 88 -0.78 10.98 -13.75
N ALA A 89 -1.77 11.65 -14.33
CA ALA A 89 -2.32 12.89 -13.81
C ALA A 89 -3.14 12.63 -12.55
N GLY A 90 -2.85 13.37 -11.48
CA GLY A 90 -3.57 13.30 -10.22
C GLY A 90 -2.67 13.58 -9.03
N GLU A 91 -3.26 13.55 -7.84
CA GLU A 91 -2.50 13.72 -6.59
C GLU A 91 -1.72 12.46 -6.24
N ARG A 92 -0.57 12.65 -5.57
CA ARG A 92 0.24 11.58 -5.00
C ARG A 92 -0.58 10.84 -3.95
N GLY A 93 -0.72 9.53 -4.09
CA GLY A 93 -1.59 8.74 -3.20
C GLY A 93 -1.86 7.34 -3.71
N VAL A 94 -2.62 6.56 -2.95
CA VAL A 94 -3.10 5.24 -3.39
C VAL A 94 -4.16 5.42 -4.48
N VAL A 95 -4.05 4.63 -5.54
CA VAL A 95 -4.95 4.66 -6.70
C VAL A 95 -5.91 3.48 -6.67
N GLU A 96 -5.43 2.31 -6.27
CA GLU A 96 -6.20 1.07 -6.15
C GLU A 96 -5.45 0.13 -5.19
N GLY A 97 -6.15 -0.81 -4.55
CA GLY A 97 -5.53 -1.82 -3.71
C GLY A 97 -6.48 -2.29 -2.63
N GLN A 98 -6.30 -3.53 -2.16
CA GLN A 98 -7.05 -4.08 -1.05
C GLN A 98 -6.18 -4.14 0.21
N VAL A 99 -5.91 -3.00 0.83
CA VAL A 99 -5.55 -3.01 2.26
C VAL A 99 -6.79 -3.47 2.98
N ARG A 100 -6.85 -4.76 3.35
CA ARG A 100 -8.04 -5.38 3.96
C ARG A 100 -8.47 -4.58 5.19
N VAL A 101 -9.49 -3.74 5.04
CA VAL A 101 -10.58 -3.64 6.01
C VAL A 101 -11.62 -4.61 5.47
N ASP A 102 -12.03 -5.57 6.29
CA ASP A 102 -13.09 -6.48 5.91
C ASP A 102 -14.29 -5.68 5.36
N THR A 103 -14.70 -5.99 4.12
CA THR A 103 -15.84 -5.43 3.39
C THR A 103 -15.65 -4.07 2.70
N ILE A 104 -15.46 -4.09 1.37
CA ILE A 104 -16.10 -3.11 0.47
C ILE A 104 -16.62 -3.85 -0.76
N VAL A 105 -17.95 -3.94 -0.87
CA VAL A 105 -18.67 -4.35 -2.07
C VAL A 105 -18.59 -3.20 -3.08
N SER A 106 -17.78 -3.35 -4.13
CA SER A 106 -17.89 -2.49 -5.31
C SER A 106 -19.08 -2.92 -6.15
N THR A 107 -20.28 -2.47 -5.79
CA THR A 107 -21.38 -2.41 -6.76
C THR A 107 -21.12 -1.20 -7.66
N GLN A 108 -20.67 -1.48 -8.88
CA GLN A 108 -21.03 -0.63 -10.01
C GLN A 108 -21.89 -1.49 -10.93
N LEU A 109 -23.20 -1.36 -10.74
CA LEU A 109 -24.23 -1.85 -11.66
C LEU A 109 -24.26 -0.88 -12.85
N ASP A 110 -24.24 -1.40 -14.06
CA ASP A 110 -24.80 -0.72 -15.24
C ASP A 110 -26.33 -0.94 -15.26
#